data_AF-Q6CVL5-F1
#
_entry.id   AF-Q6CVL5-F1
#
_cell.length_a   1.000
_cell.length_b   1.000
_cell.length_c   1.000
_cell.angle_alpha   90.00
_cell.angle_beta   90.00
_cell.angle_gamma   90.00
#
_symmetry.space_group_name_H-M   'P 1'
#
loop_
_entity.id
_entity.type
_entity.pdbx_description
1 polymer ?
#
loop_
_entity_poly.entity_id
_entity_poly.type
_entity_poly.pdbx_seq_one_letter_code
_entity_poly.pdbx_strand_id
1 'polypeptide(L)'
;MTDLNDDLDLPVTKELSRELVSNFVRKNGCLDIDKLLLENNFQYVSLDELSYEVSALKQSMEQTILDEINDNYPEYMEICDRFNTSDNNEVLNKLKQVLNDLQQFNKQLLQLCDSSVAETREKTVTALSYLKSLDNLFGKLDDITKLSESLKICQQLVSSLQSMVQLNIDDELSFTVAKQLSTILIRCDYRFRHLEDNDSTLITRMRNDFKSILETAKPLIKPVLEKQNQQTQTIKT
;
A
#
# COMPACT_ATOMS: atom_id res chain seq x y z
N MET A 1 79.89 46.25 54.41
CA MET A 1 79.40 47.33 53.53
C MET A 1 79.27 46.71 52.15
N THR A 2 78.10 46.12 51.91
CA THR A 2 77.04 46.62 51.02
C THR A 2 77.22 46.10 49.60
N ASP A 3 76.68 44.88 49.42
CA ASP A 3 76.06 44.41 48.18
C ASP A 3 75.10 45.48 47.64
N LEU A 4 75.18 45.77 46.34
CA LEU A 4 74.12 46.31 45.45
C LEU A 4 74.76 46.79 44.14
N ASN A 5 75.25 45.84 43.33
CA ASN A 5 75.27 46.01 41.88
C ASN A 5 74.06 45.23 41.35
N ASP A 6 72.87 45.78 41.61
CA ASP A 6 71.68 45.44 40.83
C ASP A 6 71.77 46.25 39.54
N ASP A 7 71.78 45.53 38.41
CA ASP A 7 71.56 46.04 37.07
C ASP A 7 70.29 46.91 37.10
N LEU A 8 70.46 48.23 37.09
CA LEU A 8 69.35 49.18 37.01
C LEU A 8 68.94 49.29 35.54
N ASP A 9 68.35 48.23 34.99
CA ASP A 9 67.68 48.28 33.69
C ASP A 9 66.52 49.27 33.81
N LEU A 10 66.67 50.43 33.19
CA LEU A 10 65.63 51.45 33.11
C LEU A 10 64.38 50.83 32.45
N PRO A 11 63.18 51.02 33.01
CA PRO A 11 61.97 50.52 32.39
C PRO A 11 61.78 51.17 31.02
N VAL A 12 62.01 50.41 29.95
CA VAL A 12 61.76 50.85 28.58
C VAL A 12 60.25 50.83 28.35
N THR A 13 59.66 51.99 28.10
CA THR A 13 58.27 52.13 27.67
C THR A 13 58.14 51.60 26.24
N LYS A 14 57.13 50.77 25.98
CA LYS A 14 56.83 50.32 24.61
C LYS A 14 56.04 51.39 23.88
N GLU A 15 56.28 51.56 22.58
CA GLU A 15 55.45 52.43 21.73
C GLU A 15 54.00 51.93 21.69
N LEU A 16 53.04 52.85 21.85
CA LEU A 16 51.63 52.53 21.80
C LEU A 16 51.21 52.24 20.35
N SER A 17 51.03 50.96 20.01
CA SER A 17 50.63 50.53 18.66
C SER A 17 49.38 49.63 18.67
N ARG A 18 48.70 49.55 17.51
CA ARG A 18 47.55 48.65 17.29
C ARG A 18 47.90 47.19 17.61
N GLU A 19 49.14 46.78 17.36
CA GLU A 19 49.63 45.43 17.66
C GLU A 19 49.77 45.19 19.17
N LEU A 20 50.24 46.18 19.93
CA LEU A 20 50.35 46.08 21.39
C LEU A 20 48.96 45.90 22.03
N VAL A 21 47.99 46.71 21.61
CA VAL A 21 46.61 46.64 22.10
C VAL A 21 45.94 45.33 21.71
N SER A 22 46.08 44.90 20.44
CA SER A 22 45.49 43.63 19.98
C SER A 22 46.14 42.39 20.60
N ASN A 23 47.46 42.41 20.85
CA ASN A 23 48.15 41.33 21.56
C ASN A 23 47.73 41.24 23.03
N PHE A 24 47.52 42.38 23.69
CA PHE A 24 47.00 42.42 25.05
C PHE A 24 45.57 41.87 25.14
N VAL A 25 44.69 42.30 24.23
CA VAL A 25 43.31 41.80 24.16
C VAL A 25 43.26 40.30 23.82
N ARG A 26 44.12 39.81 22.93
CA ARG A 26 44.23 38.38 22.63
C ARG A 26 44.71 37.55 23.82
N LYS A 27 45.63 38.11 24.63
CA LYS A 27 46.20 37.42 25.80
C LYS A 27 45.27 37.44 27.01
N ASN A 28 44.55 38.54 27.23
CA ASN A 28 43.73 38.77 28.43
C ASN A 28 42.22 38.67 28.17
N GLY A 29 41.78 38.51 26.93
CA GLY A 29 40.37 38.37 26.54
C GLY A 29 39.56 39.67 26.60
N CYS A 30 40.00 40.68 27.37
CA CYS A 30 39.39 41.99 27.47
C CYS A 30 40.46 43.10 27.48
N LEU A 31 40.04 44.32 27.11
CA LEU A 31 40.88 45.50 27.20
C LEU A 31 40.73 46.11 28.59
N ASP A 32 41.62 45.73 29.50
CA ASP A 32 41.81 46.40 30.78
C ASP A 32 42.92 47.45 30.61
N ILE A 33 42.52 48.72 30.60
CA ILE A 33 43.40 49.87 30.36
C ILE A 33 44.40 50.01 31.51
N ASP A 34 43.96 49.83 32.74
CA ASP A 34 44.81 50.00 33.92
C ASP A 34 45.92 48.96 33.91
N LYS A 35 45.56 47.70 33.62
CA LYS A 35 46.53 46.60 33.51
C LYS A 35 47.47 46.77 32.31
N LEU A 36 46.99 47.31 31.18
CA LEU A 36 47.82 47.60 30.00
C LEU A 36 48.83 48.71 30.26
N LEU A 37 48.43 49.76 30.98
CA LEU A 37 49.29 50.88 31.35
C LEU A 37 50.38 50.45 32.34
N LEU A 38 50.02 49.60 33.32
CA LEU A 38 50.96 49.08 34.30
C LEU A 38 51.97 48.09 33.69
N GLU A 39 51.51 47.14 32.85
CA GLU A 39 52.38 46.10 32.25
C GLU A 39 53.39 46.63 31.22
N ASN A 40 53.12 47.79 30.61
CA ASN A 40 53.97 48.37 29.58
C ASN A 40 54.70 49.65 30.05
N ASN A 41 54.76 49.85 31.38
CA ASN A 41 55.51 50.93 32.02
C ASN A 41 55.06 52.35 31.62
N PHE A 42 53.83 52.53 31.13
CA PHE A 42 53.30 53.85 30.73
C PHE A 42 53.12 54.81 31.91
N GLN A 43 53.32 54.35 33.15
CA GLN A 43 53.41 55.16 34.37
C GLN A 43 54.53 56.21 34.31
N TYR A 44 55.52 56.04 33.43
CA TYR A 44 56.65 56.95 33.25
C TYR A 44 56.48 57.90 32.05
N VAL A 45 55.38 57.81 31.30
CA VAL A 45 55.07 58.70 30.17
C VAL A 45 54.18 59.84 30.64
N SER A 46 54.39 61.04 30.08
CA SER A 46 53.54 62.18 30.41
C SER A 46 52.11 61.95 29.90
N LEU A 47 51.11 62.33 30.71
CA LEU A 47 49.71 62.07 30.38
C LEU A 47 49.28 62.74 29.07
N ASP A 48 49.85 63.92 28.78
CA ASP A 48 49.57 64.68 27.55
C ASP A 48 50.12 63.97 26.29
N GLU A 49 51.31 63.38 26.39
CA GLU A 49 51.95 62.61 25.31
C GLU A 49 51.22 61.30 25.06
N LEU A 50 50.87 60.56 26.12
CA LEU A 50 50.06 59.36 26.00
C LEU A 50 48.66 59.67 25.43
N SER A 51 48.03 60.76 25.85
CA SER A 51 46.74 61.20 25.33
C SER A 51 46.81 61.56 23.84
N TYR A 52 47.91 62.18 23.41
CA TYR A 52 48.16 62.48 22.01
C TYR A 52 48.34 61.19 21.19
N GLU A 53 49.17 60.26 21.65
CA GLU A 53 49.40 58.97 20.98
C GLU A 53 48.11 58.12 20.89
N VAL A 54 47.32 58.05 21.96
CA VAL A 54 46.02 57.36 21.96
C VAL A 54 45.07 58.01 20.96
N SER A 55 45.02 59.34 20.91
CA SER A 55 44.14 60.06 19.99
C SER A 55 44.57 59.88 18.53
N ALA A 56 45.87 59.91 18.25
CA ALA A 56 46.44 59.67 16.94
C ALA A 56 46.20 58.22 16.49
N LEU A 57 46.38 57.24 17.39
CA LEU A 57 46.11 55.83 17.12
C LEU A 57 44.62 55.59 16.86
N LYS A 58 43.74 56.20 17.66
CA LYS A 58 42.30 56.14 17.45
C LYS A 58 41.91 56.66 16.07
N GLN A 59 42.39 57.84 15.70
CA GLN A 59 42.11 58.45 14.39
C GLN A 59 42.64 57.60 13.24
N SER A 60 43.84 57.02 13.38
CA SER A 60 44.41 56.09 12.39
C SER A 60 43.60 54.81 12.26
N MET A 61 43.10 54.25 13.37
CA MET A 61 42.25 53.06 13.35
C MET A 61 40.88 53.35 12.72
N GLU A 62 40.25 54.47 13.06
CA GLU A 62 38.98 54.90 12.46
C GLU A 62 39.13 55.06 10.94
N GLN A 63 40.21 55.68 10.47
CA GLN A 63 40.48 55.82 9.05
C GLN A 63 40.72 54.47 8.38
N THR A 64 41.51 53.58 8.98
CA THR A 64 41.79 52.24 8.42
C THR A 64 40.51 51.41 8.30
N ILE A 65 39.62 51.48 9.30
CA ILE A 65 38.33 50.78 9.27
C ILE A 65 37.44 51.36 8.18
N LEU A 66 37.41 52.69 8.03
CA LEU A 66 36.63 53.32 6.98
C LEU A 66 37.14 52.94 5.57
N ASP A 67 38.45 52.90 5.37
CA ASP A 67 39.06 52.49 4.11
C ASP A 67 38.74 51.01 3.81
N GLU A 68 38.89 50.12 4.80
CA GLU A 68 38.59 48.68 4.65
C GLU A 68 37.10 48.42 4.41
N ILE A 69 36.21 49.19 5.04
CA ILE A 69 34.76 49.14 4.74
C ILE A 69 34.53 49.65 3.32
N ASN A 70 35.09 50.77 2.93
CA ASN A 70 34.84 51.38 1.64
C ASN A 70 35.38 50.52 0.47
N ASP A 71 36.45 49.76 0.71
CA ASP A 71 37.02 48.83 -0.28
C ASP A 71 36.19 47.53 -0.39
N ASN A 72 35.69 46.99 0.72
CA ASN A 72 34.99 45.70 0.74
C ASN A 72 33.46 45.79 0.55
N TYR A 73 32.85 46.93 0.91
CA TYR A 73 31.41 47.13 0.82
C TYR A 73 30.87 47.11 -0.63
N PRO A 74 31.57 47.63 -1.65
CA PRO A 74 31.14 47.52 -3.05
C PRO A 74 31.08 46.06 -3.53
N GLU A 75 32.06 45.23 -3.18
CA GLU A 75 32.06 43.80 -3.52
C GLU A 75 30.89 43.07 -2.84
N TYR A 76 30.63 43.38 -1.57
CA TYR A 76 29.47 42.84 -0.85
C TYR A 76 28.14 43.25 -1.52
N MET A 77 28.02 44.51 -1.95
CA MET A 77 26.83 44.99 -2.67
C MET A 77 26.67 44.30 -4.03
N GLU A 78 27.75 44.08 -4.78
CA GLU A 78 27.70 43.36 -6.05
C GLU A 78 27.21 41.91 -5.87
N ILE A 79 27.64 41.24 -4.80
CA ILE A 79 27.16 39.90 -4.44
C ILE A 79 25.67 39.96 -4.09
N CYS A 80 25.25 40.91 -3.25
CA CYS A 80 23.84 41.09 -2.91
C CYS A 80 22.96 41.36 -4.14
N ASP A 81 23.43 42.15 -5.10
CA ASP A 81 22.72 42.46 -6.34
C ASP A 81 22.63 41.23 -7.26
N ARG A 82 23.69 40.43 -7.35
CA ARG A 82 23.67 39.15 -8.10
C ARG A 82 22.67 38.16 -7.51
N PHE A 83 22.51 38.09 -6.18
CA PHE A 83 21.50 37.25 -5.55
C PHE A 83 20.09 37.82 -5.61
N ASN A 84 19.94 39.15 -5.64
CA ASN A 84 18.67 39.84 -5.81
C ASN A 84 18.19 39.92 -7.27
N THR A 85 18.96 39.42 -8.24
CA THR A 85 18.51 39.37 -9.64
C THR A 85 17.17 38.63 -9.72
N SER A 86 16.19 39.32 -10.32
CA SER A 86 14.81 38.86 -10.51
C SER A 86 14.73 37.44 -11.07
N ASP A 87 15.68 37.03 -11.91
CA ASP A 87 15.75 35.71 -12.53
C ASP A 87 15.92 34.56 -11.53
N ASN A 88 16.79 34.71 -10.52
CA ASN A 88 16.98 33.67 -9.49
C ASN A 88 15.73 33.51 -8.62
N ASN A 89 15.07 34.62 -8.30
CA ASN A 89 13.80 34.60 -7.58
C ASN A 89 12.65 34.03 -8.42
N GLU A 90 12.60 34.30 -9.72
CA GLU A 90 11.58 33.77 -10.62
C GLU A 90 11.73 32.25 -10.80
N VAL A 91 12.94 31.75 -11.00
CA VAL A 91 13.20 30.30 -11.10
C VAL A 91 12.87 29.61 -9.78
N LEU A 92 13.28 30.17 -8.63
CA LEU A 92 12.96 29.61 -7.32
C LEU A 92 11.44 29.60 -7.07
N ASN A 93 10.73 30.65 -7.46
CA ASN A 93 9.28 30.75 -7.31
C ASN A 93 8.55 29.74 -8.22
N LYS A 94 8.98 29.59 -9.48
CA LYS A 94 8.46 28.56 -10.39
C LYS A 94 8.70 27.16 -9.83
N LEU A 95 9.88 26.91 -9.26
CA LEU A 95 10.22 25.61 -8.69
C LEU A 95 9.39 25.29 -7.43
N LYS A 96 9.13 26.29 -6.58
CA LYS A 96 8.19 26.19 -5.46
C LYS A 96 6.77 25.90 -5.93
N GLN A 97 6.32 26.56 -6.99
CA GLN A 97 5.01 26.34 -7.57
C GLN A 97 4.87 24.91 -8.12
N VAL A 98 5.85 24.44 -8.90
CA VAL A 98 5.89 23.05 -9.40
C VAL A 98 5.91 22.04 -8.26
N LEU A 99 6.65 22.31 -7.18
CA LEU A 99 6.68 21.45 -6.00
C LEU A 99 5.31 21.37 -5.32
N ASN A 100 4.61 22.50 -5.20
CA ASN A 100 3.26 22.54 -4.64
C ASN A 100 2.26 21.79 -5.54
N ASP A 101 2.34 21.99 -6.86
CA ASP A 101 1.50 21.29 -7.84
C ASP A 101 1.73 19.77 -7.79
N LEU A 102 2.99 19.33 -7.66
CA LEU A 102 3.34 17.91 -7.48
C LEU A 102 2.79 17.34 -6.16
N GLN A 103 2.87 18.10 -5.07
CA GLN A 103 2.31 17.67 -3.78
C GLN A 103 0.79 17.55 -3.85
N GLN A 104 0.11 18.51 -4.48
CA GLN A 104 -1.33 18.48 -4.66
C GLN A 104 -1.74 17.32 -5.57
N PHE A 105 -1.03 17.09 -6.68
CA PHE A 105 -1.26 15.97 -7.57
C PHE A 105 -1.07 14.63 -6.85
N ASN A 106 -0.01 14.48 -6.07
CA ASN A 106 0.24 13.24 -5.32
C ASN A 106 -0.87 12.99 -4.28
N LYS A 107 -1.34 14.04 -3.59
CA LYS A 107 -2.47 13.93 -2.66
C LYS A 107 -3.76 13.50 -3.36
N GLN A 108 -4.05 14.07 -4.53
CA GLN A 108 -5.22 13.69 -5.33
C GLN A 108 -5.11 12.24 -5.84
N LEU A 109 -3.92 11.82 -6.26
CA LEU A 109 -3.66 10.46 -6.72
C LEU A 109 -3.83 9.44 -5.59
N LEU A 110 -3.32 9.74 -4.39
CA LEU A 110 -3.55 8.92 -3.20
C LEU A 110 -5.04 8.83 -2.85
N GLN A 111 -5.75 9.96 -2.84
CA GLN A 111 -7.20 9.95 -2.58
C GLN A 111 -7.97 9.14 -3.63
N LEU A 112 -7.62 9.25 -4.91
CA LEU A 112 -8.24 8.48 -5.99
C LEU A 112 -7.93 6.98 -5.83
N CYS A 113 -6.69 6.63 -5.47
CA CYS A 113 -6.29 5.26 -5.22
C CYS A 113 -7.08 4.67 -4.02
N ASP A 114 -7.13 5.40 -2.91
CA ASP A 114 -7.78 4.91 -1.69
C ASP A 114 -9.31 4.83 -1.82
N SER A 115 -9.94 5.82 -2.45
CA SER A 115 -11.41 5.87 -2.55
C SER A 115 -11.92 5.13 -3.78
N SER A 116 -11.47 5.50 -4.98
CA SER A 116 -12.03 4.99 -6.23
C SER A 116 -11.66 3.54 -6.47
N VAL A 117 -10.42 3.12 -6.18
CA VAL A 117 -10.03 1.71 -6.36
C VAL A 117 -10.71 0.84 -5.32
N ALA A 118 -10.81 1.28 -4.06
CA ALA A 118 -11.52 0.51 -3.03
C ALA A 118 -13.01 0.38 -3.35
N GLU A 119 -13.68 1.47 -3.74
CA GLU A 119 -15.10 1.44 -4.11
C GLU A 119 -15.34 0.57 -5.35
N THR A 120 -14.48 0.70 -6.37
CA THR A 120 -14.58 -0.13 -7.58
C THR A 120 -14.33 -1.61 -7.26
N ARG A 121 -13.37 -1.90 -6.36
CA ARG A 121 -13.10 -3.25 -5.87
C ARG A 121 -14.31 -3.83 -5.12
N GLU A 122 -14.96 -3.05 -4.26
CA GLU A 122 -16.13 -3.51 -3.53
C GLU A 122 -17.30 -3.81 -4.48
N LYS A 123 -17.58 -2.90 -5.43
CA LYS A 123 -18.61 -3.08 -6.46
C LYS A 123 -18.34 -4.31 -7.32
N THR A 124 -17.09 -4.51 -7.75
CA THR A 124 -16.70 -5.68 -8.55
C THR A 124 -16.80 -6.98 -7.76
N VAL A 125 -16.39 -7.01 -6.49
CA VAL A 125 -16.56 -8.19 -5.61
C VAL A 125 -18.04 -8.53 -5.42
N THR A 126 -18.89 -7.52 -5.22
CA THR A 126 -20.34 -7.71 -5.06
C THR A 126 -20.98 -8.20 -6.36
N ALA A 127 -20.59 -7.64 -7.50
CA ALA A 127 -21.05 -8.12 -8.80
C ALA A 127 -20.61 -9.58 -9.05
N LEU A 128 -19.38 -9.94 -8.69
CA LEU A 128 -18.87 -11.30 -8.84
C LEU A 128 -19.61 -12.29 -7.92
N SER A 129 -19.89 -11.93 -6.67
CA SER A 129 -20.67 -12.78 -5.76
C SER A 129 -22.11 -12.99 -6.26
N TYR A 130 -22.71 -11.94 -6.84
CA TYR A 130 -24.00 -12.04 -7.50
C TYR A 130 -23.96 -12.95 -8.72
N LEU A 131 -22.98 -12.79 -9.62
CA LEU A 131 -22.79 -13.64 -10.79
C LEU A 131 -22.60 -15.11 -10.39
N LYS A 132 -21.78 -15.38 -9.37
CA LYS A 132 -21.58 -16.75 -8.85
C LYS A 132 -22.87 -17.36 -8.29
N SER A 133 -23.72 -16.53 -7.68
CA SER A 133 -25.04 -16.96 -7.20
C SER A 133 -25.97 -17.27 -8.37
N LEU A 134 -25.90 -16.48 -9.43
CA LEU A 134 -26.65 -16.68 -10.67
C LEU A 134 -26.20 -17.97 -11.38
N ASP A 135 -24.90 -18.23 -11.46
CA ASP A 135 -24.35 -19.48 -12.00
C ASP A 135 -24.84 -20.71 -11.22
N ASN A 136 -24.90 -20.61 -9.89
CA ASN A 136 -25.45 -21.68 -9.05
C ASN A 136 -26.95 -21.91 -9.34
N LEU A 137 -27.73 -20.83 -9.47
CA LEU A 137 -29.14 -20.92 -9.84
C LEU A 137 -29.32 -21.51 -11.24
N PHE A 138 -28.45 -21.16 -12.19
CA PHE A 138 -28.45 -21.72 -13.53
C PHE A 138 -28.18 -23.23 -13.50
N GLY A 139 -27.21 -23.67 -12.69
CA GLY A 139 -26.96 -25.10 -12.46
C GLY A 139 -28.17 -25.83 -11.87
N LYS A 140 -28.81 -25.25 -10.85
CA LYS A 140 -30.05 -25.81 -10.27
C LYS A 140 -31.18 -25.89 -11.30
N LEU A 141 -31.31 -24.88 -12.15
CA LEU A 141 -32.33 -24.85 -13.20
C LEU A 141 -32.06 -25.93 -14.26
N ASP A 142 -30.82 -26.10 -14.69
CA ASP A 142 -30.40 -27.16 -15.61
C ASP A 142 -30.63 -28.56 -15.02
N ASP A 143 -30.45 -28.74 -13.72
CA ASP A 143 -30.81 -29.99 -13.04
C ASP A 143 -32.32 -30.23 -13.06
N ILE A 144 -33.14 -29.20 -12.83
CA ILE A 144 -34.62 -29.31 -12.88
C ILE A 144 -35.10 -29.68 -14.30
N THR A 145 -34.56 -29.04 -15.35
CA THR A 145 -34.96 -29.33 -16.73
C THR A 145 -34.60 -30.77 -17.11
N LYS A 146 -33.36 -31.20 -16.86
CA LYS A 146 -32.88 -32.56 -17.13
C LYS A 146 -33.62 -33.60 -16.30
N LEU A 147 -33.98 -33.28 -15.07
CA LEU A 147 -34.77 -34.15 -14.21
C LEU A 147 -36.20 -34.33 -14.76
N SER A 148 -36.83 -33.26 -15.24
CA SER A 148 -38.16 -33.33 -15.87
C SER A 148 -38.17 -34.22 -17.11
N GLU A 149 -37.17 -34.09 -17.97
CA GLU A 149 -36.98 -34.97 -19.12
C GLU A 149 -36.73 -36.43 -18.70
N SER A 150 -35.86 -36.64 -17.72
CA SER A 150 -35.53 -37.97 -17.22
C SER A 150 -36.75 -38.67 -16.61
N LEU A 151 -37.61 -37.95 -15.89
CA LEU A 151 -38.85 -38.50 -15.34
C LEU A 151 -39.84 -38.92 -16.43
N LYS A 152 -39.97 -38.13 -17.51
CA LYS A 152 -40.79 -38.52 -18.68
C LYS A 152 -40.27 -39.79 -19.33
N ILE A 153 -38.95 -39.90 -19.52
CA ILE A 153 -38.32 -41.10 -20.07
C ILE A 153 -38.55 -42.29 -19.15
N CYS A 154 -38.38 -42.13 -17.84
CA CYS A 154 -38.69 -43.19 -16.86
C CYS A 154 -40.14 -43.66 -16.95
N GLN A 155 -41.11 -42.76 -17.08
CA GLN A 155 -42.53 -43.13 -17.25
C GLN A 155 -42.78 -43.93 -18.54
N GLN A 156 -42.13 -43.55 -19.64
CA GLN A 156 -42.22 -44.27 -20.90
C GLN A 156 -41.58 -45.66 -20.81
N LEU A 157 -40.40 -45.76 -20.19
CA LEU A 157 -39.71 -47.03 -19.99
C LEU A 157 -40.48 -47.96 -19.05
N VAL A 158 -41.06 -47.44 -17.97
CA VAL A 158 -41.91 -48.23 -17.06
C VAL A 158 -43.14 -48.73 -17.81
N SER A 159 -43.83 -47.88 -18.57
CA SER A 159 -44.98 -48.30 -19.37
C SER A 159 -44.62 -49.36 -20.41
N SER A 160 -43.47 -49.21 -21.08
CA SER A 160 -42.95 -50.20 -22.04
C SER A 160 -42.57 -51.51 -21.37
N LEU A 161 -42.00 -51.46 -20.18
CA LEU A 161 -41.63 -52.66 -19.44
C LEU A 161 -42.87 -53.37 -18.90
N GLN A 162 -43.89 -52.64 -18.46
CA GLN A 162 -45.20 -53.19 -18.10
C GLN A 162 -45.84 -53.93 -19.27
N SER A 163 -45.86 -53.35 -20.47
CA SER A 163 -46.41 -54.02 -21.65
C SER A 163 -45.57 -55.22 -22.07
N MET A 164 -44.23 -55.15 -22.00
CA MET A 164 -43.35 -56.29 -22.28
C MET A 164 -43.56 -57.46 -21.32
N VAL A 165 -43.73 -57.18 -20.02
CA VAL A 165 -44.03 -58.19 -18.99
C VAL A 165 -45.42 -58.82 -19.23
N GLN A 166 -46.42 -58.02 -19.62
CA GLN A 166 -47.77 -58.54 -19.92
C GLN A 166 -47.81 -59.38 -21.20
N LEU A 167 -47.00 -59.04 -22.19
CA LEU A 167 -46.94 -59.70 -23.50
C LEU A 167 -45.93 -60.87 -23.54
N ASN A 168 -45.26 -61.18 -22.41
CA ASN A 168 -44.18 -62.19 -22.33
C ASN A 168 -43.10 -62.01 -23.43
N ILE A 169 -42.71 -60.75 -23.69
CA ILE A 169 -41.65 -60.44 -24.67
C ILE A 169 -40.28 -60.82 -24.08
N ASP A 170 -39.37 -61.22 -24.98
CA ASP A 170 -37.96 -61.59 -24.75
C ASP A 170 -37.33 -61.05 -23.45
N ASP A 171 -36.81 -61.99 -22.64
CA ASP A 171 -36.23 -61.71 -21.33
C ASP A 171 -34.96 -60.83 -21.45
N GLU A 172 -34.23 -60.88 -22.57
CA GLU A 172 -33.01 -60.07 -22.79
C GLU A 172 -33.33 -58.60 -23.05
N LEU A 173 -34.35 -58.32 -23.88
CA LEU A 173 -34.82 -56.96 -24.13
C LEU A 173 -35.42 -56.36 -22.86
N SER A 174 -36.24 -57.13 -22.14
CA SER A 174 -36.83 -56.74 -20.86
C SER A 174 -35.76 -56.40 -19.82
N PHE A 175 -34.68 -57.18 -19.76
CA PHE A 175 -33.53 -56.92 -18.90
C PHE A 175 -32.78 -55.63 -19.29
N THR A 176 -32.58 -55.39 -20.59
CA THR A 176 -31.93 -54.18 -21.08
C THR A 176 -32.72 -52.93 -20.72
N VAL A 177 -34.05 -52.95 -20.90
CA VAL A 177 -34.95 -51.86 -20.50
C VAL A 177 -34.92 -51.65 -18.99
N ALA A 178 -34.94 -52.72 -18.19
CA ALA A 178 -34.82 -52.63 -16.73
C ALA A 178 -33.49 -51.99 -16.28
N LYS A 179 -32.37 -52.36 -16.92
CA LYS A 179 -31.05 -51.81 -16.65
C LYS A 179 -30.97 -50.32 -16.99
N GLN A 180 -31.49 -49.91 -18.15
CA GLN A 180 -31.53 -48.50 -18.54
C GLN A 180 -32.41 -47.69 -17.57
N LEU A 181 -33.57 -48.21 -17.19
CA LEU A 181 -34.44 -47.60 -16.19
C LEU A 181 -33.71 -47.41 -14.84
N SER A 182 -33.04 -48.45 -14.33
CA SER A 182 -32.27 -48.35 -13.08
C SER A 182 -31.16 -47.29 -13.15
N THR A 183 -30.48 -47.17 -14.29
CA THR A 183 -29.41 -46.19 -14.50
C THR A 183 -29.96 -44.76 -14.47
N ILE A 184 -31.11 -44.53 -15.09
CA ILE A 184 -31.76 -43.21 -15.10
C ILE A 184 -32.31 -42.89 -13.69
N LEU A 185 -32.88 -43.86 -12.98
CA LEU A 185 -33.37 -43.66 -11.62
C LEU A 185 -32.25 -43.25 -10.64
N ILE A 186 -31.07 -43.85 -10.74
CA ILE A 186 -29.88 -43.46 -9.94
C ILE A 186 -29.45 -42.03 -10.27
N ARG A 187 -29.45 -41.66 -11.56
CA ARG A 187 -29.12 -40.28 -11.99
C ARG A 187 -30.15 -39.26 -11.48
N CYS A 188 -31.43 -39.60 -11.46
CA CYS A 188 -32.48 -38.76 -10.88
C CYS A 188 -32.27 -38.57 -9.38
N ASP A 189 -31.97 -39.63 -8.62
CA ASP A 189 -31.67 -39.55 -7.18
C ASP A 189 -30.50 -38.59 -6.90
N TYR A 190 -29.41 -38.71 -7.67
CA TYR A 190 -28.26 -37.82 -7.54
C TYR A 190 -28.61 -36.35 -7.77
N ARG A 191 -29.41 -36.04 -8.81
CA ARG A 191 -29.87 -34.66 -9.08
C ARG A 191 -30.81 -34.12 -8.00
N PHE A 192 -31.62 -34.97 -7.38
CA PHE A 192 -32.48 -34.55 -6.28
C PHE A 192 -31.70 -34.14 -5.02
N ARG A 193 -30.48 -34.67 -4.82
CA ARG A 193 -29.59 -34.25 -3.72
C ARG A 193 -29.07 -32.83 -3.93
N HIS A 194 -28.74 -32.46 -5.16
CA HIS A 194 -28.35 -31.08 -5.51
C HIS A 194 -29.48 -30.06 -5.36
N LEU A 195 -30.71 -30.55 -5.23
CA LEU A 195 -31.92 -29.77 -5.04
C LEU A 195 -32.51 -29.92 -3.61
N GLU A 196 -31.76 -30.49 -2.65
CA GLU A 196 -32.27 -30.72 -1.28
C GLU A 196 -32.68 -29.44 -0.56
N ASP A 197 -31.92 -28.35 -0.75
CA ASP A 197 -32.19 -27.06 -0.09
C ASP A 197 -33.32 -26.25 -0.75
N ASN A 198 -34.02 -26.82 -1.75
CA ASN A 198 -34.95 -26.07 -2.59
C ASN A 198 -36.40 -26.48 -2.30
N ASP A 199 -37.10 -25.67 -1.52
CA ASP A 199 -38.48 -25.88 -1.07
C ASP A 199 -39.56 -25.60 -2.14
N SER A 200 -39.16 -25.54 -3.42
CA SER A 200 -40.10 -25.28 -4.51
C SER A 200 -41.15 -26.39 -4.61
N THR A 201 -42.42 -25.98 -4.72
CA THR A 201 -43.57 -26.89 -4.92
C THR A 201 -43.40 -27.75 -6.17
N LEU A 202 -42.70 -27.27 -7.19
CA LEU A 202 -42.35 -28.03 -8.40
C LEU A 202 -41.45 -29.22 -8.06
N ILE A 203 -40.42 -29.02 -7.25
CA ILE A 203 -39.47 -30.07 -6.87
C ILE A 203 -40.17 -31.11 -6.01
N THR A 204 -41.05 -30.68 -5.09
CA THR A 204 -41.90 -31.58 -4.31
C THR A 204 -42.80 -32.42 -5.22
N ARG A 205 -43.42 -31.83 -6.25
CA ARG A 205 -44.19 -32.58 -7.24
C ARG A 205 -43.31 -33.59 -7.99
N MET A 206 -42.14 -33.18 -8.45
CA MET A 206 -41.20 -34.07 -9.15
C MET A 206 -40.71 -35.22 -8.26
N ARG A 207 -40.49 -34.98 -6.96
CA ARG A 207 -40.16 -36.02 -5.96
C ARG A 207 -41.31 -37.01 -5.80
N ASN A 208 -42.55 -36.53 -5.76
CA ASN A 208 -43.72 -37.39 -5.69
C ASN A 208 -43.86 -38.24 -6.96
N ASP A 209 -43.66 -37.64 -8.14
CA ASP A 209 -43.67 -38.35 -9.42
C ASP A 209 -42.56 -39.42 -9.46
N PHE A 210 -41.34 -39.08 -9.02
CA PHE A 210 -40.24 -40.02 -8.90
C PHE A 210 -40.55 -41.18 -7.94
N LYS A 211 -41.14 -40.89 -6.78
CA LYS A 211 -41.56 -41.91 -5.81
C LYS A 211 -42.62 -42.85 -6.39
N SER A 212 -43.58 -42.32 -7.15
CA SER A 212 -44.58 -43.11 -7.87
C SER A 212 -43.95 -44.03 -8.92
N ILE A 213 -42.97 -43.52 -9.68
CA ILE A 213 -42.19 -44.31 -10.64
C ILE A 213 -41.39 -45.41 -9.93
N LEU A 214 -40.78 -45.12 -8.77
CA LEU A 214 -40.06 -46.12 -7.99
C LEU A 214 -40.97 -47.24 -7.49
N GLU A 215 -42.15 -46.89 -6.95
CA GLU A 215 -43.12 -47.88 -6.47
C GLU A 215 -43.68 -48.75 -7.62
N THR A 216 -43.85 -48.19 -8.81
CA THR A 216 -44.30 -48.95 -10.00
C THR A 216 -43.18 -49.77 -10.65
N ALA A 217 -41.92 -49.31 -10.60
CA ALA A 217 -40.78 -50.03 -11.17
C ALA A 217 -40.32 -51.22 -10.33
N LYS A 218 -40.34 -51.11 -8.98
CA LYS A 218 -39.93 -52.19 -8.05
C LYS A 218 -40.55 -53.57 -8.34
N PRO A 219 -41.88 -53.72 -8.49
CA PRO A 219 -42.51 -55.02 -8.73
C PRO A 219 -42.23 -55.58 -10.12
N LEU A 220 -41.79 -54.76 -11.07
CA LEU A 220 -41.50 -55.18 -12.43
C LEU A 220 -40.04 -55.59 -12.62
N ILE A 221 -39.11 -54.92 -11.94
CA ILE A 221 -37.68 -55.19 -12.03
C ILE A 221 -37.29 -56.45 -11.27
N LYS A 222 -37.87 -56.70 -10.09
CA LYS A 222 -37.61 -57.92 -9.29
C LYS A 222 -37.79 -59.24 -10.08
N PRO A 223 -38.93 -59.49 -10.74
CA PRO A 223 -39.13 -60.73 -11.48
C PRO A 223 -38.24 -60.85 -12.72
N VAL A 224 -37.90 -59.73 -13.39
CA VAL A 224 -36.96 -59.74 -14.53
C VAL A 224 -35.55 -60.14 -14.06
N LEU A 225 -35.13 -59.69 -12.88
CA LEU A 225 -33.86 -60.10 -12.26
C LEU A 225 -33.87 -61.56 -11.79
N GLU A 226 -34.99 -62.05 -11.25
CA GLU A 226 -35.15 -63.44 -10.82
C GLU A 226 -35.16 -64.43 -12.00
N LYS A 227 -35.82 -64.07 -13.12
CA LYS A 227 -35.83 -64.88 -14.36
C LYS A 227 -34.44 -65.03 -15.00
N GLN A 228 -33.64 -63.97 -15.02
CA GLN A 228 -32.25 -64.01 -15.50
C GLN A 228 -31.37 -64.94 -14.63
N ASN A 229 -31.50 -64.88 -13.29
CA ASN A 229 -30.74 -65.78 -12.41
C ASN A 229 -31.09 -67.26 -12.63
N GLN A 230 -32.34 -67.57 -12.97
CA GLN A 230 -32.78 -68.93 -13.29
C GLN A 230 -32.24 -69.40 -14.66
N GLN A 231 -32.27 -68.55 -15.70
CA GLN A 231 -31.66 -68.85 -17.01
C GLN A 231 -30.14 -69.01 -16.95
N THR A 232 -29.46 -68.28 -16.06
CA THR A 232 -28.01 -68.40 -15.89
C THR A 232 -27.61 -69.69 -15.14
N GLN A 233 -28.53 -70.26 -14.35
CA GLN A 233 -28.33 -71.55 -13.66
C GLN A 233 -28.57 -72.75 -14.57
N THR A 234 -29.52 -72.69 -15.51
CA THR A 234 -29.79 -73.79 -16.46
C THR A 234 -28.74 -73.94 -17.57
N ILE A 235 -27.94 -72.90 -17.87
CA ILE A 235 -26.84 -72.97 -18.85
C ILE A 235 -25.54 -73.56 -18.25
N LYS A 236 -25.47 -73.73 -16.92
CA LYS A 236 -24.27 -74.26 -16.22
C LYS A 236 -24.36 -75.74 -15.80
N THR A 237 -25.39 -76.46 -16.24
CA THR A 237 -25.55 -77.92 -16.12
C THR A 237 -25.59 -78.54 -17.50
#